data_AF-A0A4Y2Q0L3-F1
#
_entry.id   AF-A0A4Y2Q0L3-F1
#
_cell.length_a   1.000
_cell.length_b   1.000
_cell.length_c   1.000
_cell.angle_alpha   90.00
_cell.angle_beta   90.00
_cell.angle_gamma   90.00
#
_symmetry.space_group_name_H-M   'P 1'
#
loop_
_entity.id
_entity.type
_entity.pdbx_description
1 polymer ?
#
loop_
_entity_poly.entity_id
_entity_poly.type
_entity_poly.pdbx_seq_one_letter_code
_entity_poly.pdbx_strand_id
1 'polypeptide(L)'
;MGAFSTKIDPAFKIQFDKTAGEAITSNETEEFPLWSELPSLPLETIYSHVSREDHLNMSLVCRKWSEGFSTPSVWKTFRFALTELSMDTCPIMKFVRKYSCMFRHVE
;
A
#
# COMPACT_ATOMS: atom_id res chain seq x y z
N MET A 1 -16.42 -20.26 9.06
CA MET A 1 -15.80 -21.25 8.15
C MET A 1 -15.30 -20.52 6.92
N GLY A 2 -14.04 -20.76 6.52
CA GLY A 2 -13.44 -20.25 5.29
C GLY A 2 -12.25 -19.31 5.52
N ALA A 3 -11.07 -19.88 5.82
CA ALA A 3 -9.80 -19.16 5.68
C ALA A 3 -9.44 -19.17 4.19
N PHE A 4 -9.27 -17.98 3.58
CA PHE A 4 -8.69 -17.88 2.25
C PHE A 4 -7.20 -18.21 2.35
N SER A 5 -6.86 -19.45 2.03
CA SER A 5 -5.47 -19.88 1.88
C SER A 5 -4.97 -19.37 0.53
N THR A 6 -4.34 -18.20 0.52
CA THR A 6 -3.56 -17.75 -0.64
C THR A 6 -2.28 -18.56 -0.66
N LYS A 7 -2.31 -19.71 -1.34
CA LYS A 7 -1.09 -20.44 -1.68
C LYS A 7 -0.31 -19.57 -2.66
N ILE A 8 0.68 -18.85 -2.12
CA ILE A 8 1.69 -18.18 -2.91
C ILE A 8 2.46 -19.29 -3.64
N ASP A 9 2.51 -19.19 -4.97
CA ASP A 9 3.19 -20.14 -5.83
C ASP A 9 4.68 -20.24 -5.42
N PRO A 10 5.22 -21.46 -5.16
CA PRO A 10 6.62 -21.63 -4.83
C PRO A 10 7.57 -21.06 -5.90
N ALA A 11 7.15 -20.97 -7.16
CA ALA A 11 7.93 -20.33 -8.22
C ALA A 11 8.13 -18.82 -7.98
N PHE A 12 7.12 -18.13 -7.43
CA PHE A 12 7.22 -16.72 -7.06
C PHE A 12 8.20 -16.48 -5.91
N LYS A 13 8.27 -17.42 -4.96
CA LYS A 13 9.20 -17.37 -3.82
C LYS A 13 10.66 -17.59 -4.27
N ILE A 14 10.87 -18.53 -5.19
CA ILE A 14 12.19 -18.82 -5.76
C ILE A 14 12.75 -17.62 -6.54
N GLN A 15 11.89 -16.84 -7.22
CA GLN A 15 12.36 -15.67 -7.99
C GLN A 15 12.83 -14.52 -7.10
N PHE A 16 12.23 -14.35 -5.92
CA PHE A 16 12.68 -13.37 -4.93
C PHE A 16 14.03 -13.77 -4.32
N ASP A 17 14.19 -15.05 -3.96
CA ASP A 17 15.41 -15.57 -3.35
C ASP A 17 16.60 -15.58 -4.35
N LYS A 18 16.34 -15.80 -5.65
CA LYS A 18 17.39 -15.81 -6.67
C LYS A 18 17.95 -14.42 -6.99
N THR A 19 17.18 -13.37 -6.71
CA THR A 19 17.61 -11.97 -6.93
C THR A 19 18.41 -11.42 -5.73
N ALA A 20 18.41 -12.11 -4.59
CA ALA A 20 19.21 -11.73 -3.41
C ALA A 20 20.66 -12.23 -3.43
N GLY A 21 21.05 -13.06 -4.42
CA GLY A 21 22.34 -13.75 -4.47
C GLY A 21 23.39 -13.23 -5.46
N GLU A 22 23.05 -12.31 -6.35
CA GLU A 22 24.01 -11.73 -7.29
C GLU A 22 24.30 -10.27 -6.92
N ALA A 23 25.21 -10.12 -5.94
CA ALA A 23 25.89 -8.85 -5.73
C ALA A 23 26.76 -8.56 -6.95
N ILE A 24 26.27 -7.67 -7.83
CA ILE A 24 27.06 -7.09 -8.90
C ILE A 24 28.22 -6.34 -8.23
N THR A 25 29.42 -6.89 -8.33
CA THR A 25 30.65 -6.19 -7.96
C THR A 25 30.90 -5.09 -8.99
N SER A 26 30.21 -3.96 -8.82
CA SER A 26 30.53 -2.73 -9.53
C SER A 26 31.62 -2.01 -8.74
N ASN A 27 32.79 -1.91 -9.35
CA ASN A 27 33.92 -1.15 -8.83
C ASN A 27 33.71 0.34 -9.15
N GLU A 28 32.80 0.98 -8.43
CA GLU A 28 32.62 2.43 -8.32
C GLU A 28 31.71 2.62 -7.10
N THR A 29 32.19 3.32 -6.06
CA THR A 29 31.41 3.56 -4.83
C THR A 29 30.33 4.61 -5.11
N GLU A 30 29.35 4.25 -5.93
CA GLU A 30 28.10 4.97 -6.05
C GLU A 30 27.25 4.58 -4.83
N GLU A 31 27.15 5.48 -3.86
CA GLU A 31 26.18 5.34 -2.77
C GLU A 31 24.78 5.41 -3.38
N PHE A 32 24.22 4.25 -3.72
CA PHE A 32 22.82 4.18 -4.14
C PHE A 32 21.95 4.59 -2.95
N PRO A 33 21.04 5.57 -3.13
CA PRO A 33 20.18 6.01 -2.05
C PRO A 33 19.32 4.86 -1.56
N LEU A 34 19.38 4.60 -0.26
CA LEU A 34 18.64 3.51 0.35
C LEU A 34 17.16 3.88 0.42
N TRP A 35 16.34 3.30 -0.46
CA TRP A 35 14.90 3.55 -0.51
C TRP A 35 14.16 3.24 0.80
N SER A 36 14.73 2.39 1.66
CA SER A 36 14.19 2.12 2.99
C SER A 36 14.38 3.28 3.97
N GLU A 37 15.23 4.25 3.68
CA GLU A 37 15.50 5.44 4.50
C GLU A 37 14.95 6.73 3.89
N LEU A 38 14.11 6.61 2.86
CA LEU A 38 13.50 7.75 2.21
C LEU A 38 12.78 8.65 3.24
N PRO A 39 13.01 9.98 3.22
CA PRO A 39 12.28 10.91 4.08
C PRO A 39 10.77 10.86 3.84
N SER A 40 9.99 11.32 4.82
CA SER A 40 8.52 11.25 4.76
C SER A 40 7.94 12.01 3.57
N LEU A 41 8.44 13.22 3.28
CA LEU A 41 7.86 14.09 2.25
C LEU A 41 7.92 13.46 0.82
N PRO A 42 9.08 12.96 0.33
CA PRO A 42 9.11 12.22 -0.92
C PRO A 42 8.29 10.93 -0.89
N LEU A 43 8.31 10.20 0.23
CA LEU A 43 7.54 8.95 0.37
C LEU A 43 6.02 9.19 0.24
N GLU A 44 5.50 10.21 0.92
CA GLU A 44 4.11 10.65 0.83
C GLU A 44 3.75 11.10 -0.60
N THR A 45 4.69 11.76 -1.29
CA THR A 45 4.53 12.15 -2.70
C THR A 45 4.45 10.92 -3.61
N ILE A 46 5.23 9.87 -3.36
CA ILE A 46 5.13 8.63 -4.14
C ILE A 46 3.76 7.99 -3.92
N TYR A 47 3.31 7.89 -2.67
CA TYR A 47 1.97 7.40 -2.36
C TYR A 47 0.87 8.23 -3.03
N SER A 48 1.04 9.54 -3.25
CA SER A 48 -0.01 10.33 -3.93
C SER A 48 -0.16 10.02 -5.43
N HIS A 49 0.77 9.30 -6.06
CA HIS A 49 0.80 9.05 -7.50
C HIS A 49 0.48 7.60 -7.92
N VAL A 50 0.40 6.68 -6.95
CA VAL A 50 0.15 5.26 -7.21
C VAL A 50 -1.29 4.84 -6.92
N SER A 51 -1.70 3.66 -7.37
CA SER A 51 -3.06 3.16 -7.13
C SER A 51 -3.25 2.70 -5.68
N ARG A 52 -4.49 2.67 -5.18
CA ARG A 52 -4.76 2.21 -3.80
C ARG A 52 -4.28 0.77 -3.55
N GLU A 53 -4.30 -0.08 -4.58
CA GLU A 53 -3.77 -1.45 -4.51
C GLU A 53 -2.25 -1.42 -4.31
N ASP A 54 -1.55 -0.57 -5.05
CA ASP A 54 -0.10 -0.39 -4.91
C ASP A 54 0.27 0.17 -3.53
N HIS A 55 -0.55 1.04 -2.93
CA HIS A 55 -0.26 1.55 -1.58
C HIS A 55 -0.10 0.41 -0.58
N LEU A 56 -0.96 -0.61 -0.66
CA LEU A 56 -0.94 -1.76 0.24
C LEU A 56 0.34 -2.57 0.02
N ASN A 57 0.67 -2.89 -1.23
CA ASN A 57 1.88 -3.64 -1.56
C ASN A 57 3.15 -2.90 -1.11
N MET A 58 3.21 -1.61 -1.38
CA MET A 58 4.29 -0.70 -0.95
C MET A 58 4.47 -0.70 0.58
N SER A 59 3.37 -0.70 1.34
CA SER A 59 3.42 -0.68 2.81
C SER A 59 4.07 -1.92 3.43
N LEU A 60 4.16 -3.03 2.68
CA LEU A 60 4.71 -4.30 3.14
C LEU A 60 6.22 -4.43 2.91
N VAL A 61 6.85 -3.48 2.21
CA VAL A 61 8.28 -3.55 1.84
C VAL A 61 9.18 -3.41 3.06
N CYS A 62 8.97 -2.37 3.87
CA CYS A 62 9.72 -2.16 5.11
C CYS A 62 8.96 -1.25 6.09
N ARG A 63 9.49 -1.12 7.31
CA ARG A 63 8.87 -0.32 8.37
C ARG A 63 8.63 1.14 7.97
N LYS A 64 9.59 1.79 7.31
CA LYS A 64 9.45 3.19 6.89
C LYS A 64 8.31 3.40 5.91
N TRP A 65 8.13 2.47 4.97
CA TRP A 65 7.03 2.50 4.02
C TRP A 65 5.68 2.24 4.71
N SER A 66 5.63 1.34 5.69
CA SER A 66 4.44 1.13 6.52
C SER A 66 4.06 2.38 7.34
N GLU A 67 5.05 3.06 7.93
CA GLU A 67 4.85 4.33 8.65
C GLU A 67 4.34 5.43 7.70
N GLY A 68 4.93 5.57 6.51
CA GLY A 68 4.49 6.50 5.47
C GLY A 68 3.07 6.23 4.99
N PHE A 69 2.72 4.97 4.77
CA PHE A 69 1.36 4.56 4.41
C PHE A 69 0.32 4.98 5.45
N SER A 70 0.70 5.00 6.74
CA SER A 70 -0.23 5.35 7.84
C SER A 70 -0.35 6.86 8.08
N THR A 71 0.34 7.69 7.29
CA THR A 71 0.29 9.15 7.45
C THR A 71 -1.06 9.74 7.01
N PRO A 72 -1.54 10.81 7.67
CA PRO A 72 -2.80 11.45 7.30
C PRO A 72 -2.84 11.96 5.86
N SER A 73 -1.71 12.42 5.32
CA SER A 73 -1.60 12.95 3.96
C SER A 73 -1.93 11.90 2.90
N VAL A 74 -1.49 10.65 3.09
CA VAL A 74 -1.77 9.51 2.20
C VAL A 74 -3.24 9.08 2.22
N TRP A 75 -3.94 9.37 3.32
CA TRP A 75 -5.34 9.03 3.52
C TRP A 75 -6.29 10.22 3.43
N LYS A 76 -5.83 11.38 2.95
CA LYS A 76 -6.66 12.57 2.81
C LYS A 76 -7.88 12.32 1.92
N THR A 77 -7.72 11.56 0.85
CA THR A 77 -8.80 11.25 -0.10
C THR A 77 -9.13 9.77 -0.08
N PHE A 78 -10.41 9.43 0.11
CA PHE A 78 -10.93 8.07 -0.07
C PHE A 78 -11.94 8.04 -1.23
N ARG A 79 -11.70 7.15 -2.20
CA ARG A 79 -12.63 6.91 -3.31
C ARG A 79 -13.27 5.54 -3.16
N PHE A 80 -14.60 5.51 -3.13
CA PHE A 80 -15.38 4.27 -3.11
C PHE A 80 -16.02 4.08 -4.49
N ALA A 81 -15.77 2.94 -5.14
CA ALA A 81 -16.48 2.56 -6.36
C ALA A 81 -17.82 1.90 -5.96
N LEU A 82 -18.93 2.59 -6.20
CA LEU A 82 -20.27 2.06 -5.98
C LEU A 82 -20.73 1.33 -7.25
N THR A 83 -20.59 0.01 -7.29
CA THR A 83 -20.96 -0.82 -8.44
C THR A 83 -22.43 -1.25 -8.45
N GLU A 84 -23.12 -1.22 -7.31
CA GLU A 84 -24.54 -1.61 -7.20
C GLU A 84 -25.33 -0.58 -6.40
N LEU A 85 -26.00 0.34 -7.12
CA LEU A 85 -26.83 1.42 -6.57
C LEU A 85 -28.25 0.98 -6.20
N SER A 86 -28.40 -0.19 -5.57
CA SER A 86 -29.60 -0.38 -4.74
C SER A 86 -29.36 0.36 -3.43
N MET A 87 -30.03 1.53 -3.28
CA MET A 87 -29.93 2.39 -2.08
C MET A 87 -30.23 1.64 -0.77
N ASP A 88 -30.95 0.52 -0.87
CA ASP A 88 -31.42 -0.25 0.28
C ASP A 88 -30.51 -1.45 0.63
N THR A 89 -29.65 -1.91 -0.30
CA THR A 89 -28.86 -3.14 -0.11
C THR A 89 -27.34 -2.94 -0.20
N CYS A 90 -26.85 -1.80 -0.69
CA CYS A 90 -25.41 -1.59 -0.89
C CYS A 90 -24.62 -1.66 0.44
N PRO A 91 -23.70 -2.62 0.63
CA PRO A 91 -22.87 -2.73 1.84
C PRO A 91 -22.05 -1.46 2.10
N ILE A 92 -21.65 -0.76 1.02
CA ILE A 92 -20.91 0.51 1.11
C ILE A 92 -21.80 1.58 1.74
N MET A 93 -23.10 1.63 1.41
CA MET A 93 -24.01 2.59 2.03
C MET A 93 -24.21 2.32 3.53
N LYS A 94 -24.22 1.05 3.96
CA LYS A 94 -24.22 0.68 5.39
C LYS A 94 -22.94 1.14 6.09
N PHE A 95 -21.78 0.94 5.44
CA PHE A 95 -20.49 1.41 5.95
C PHE A 95 -20.45 2.93 6.10
N VAL A 96 -20.83 3.66 5.04
CA VAL A 96 -20.90 5.13 5.05
C VAL A 96 -21.84 5.61 6.15
N ARG A 97 -23.06 5.07 6.27
CA ARG A 97 -23.98 5.47 7.36
C ARG A 97 -23.38 5.23 8.74
N LYS A 98 -22.73 4.08 8.97
CA LYS A 98 -22.17 3.71 10.27
C LYS A 98 -20.96 4.56 10.66
N TYR A 99 -20.07 4.87 9.70
CA TYR A 99 -18.78 5.48 9.99
C TYR A 99 -18.63 6.91 9.45
N SER A 100 -19.64 7.47 8.76
CA SER A 100 -19.62 8.85 8.23
C SER A 100 -19.20 9.90 9.26
N CYS A 101 -19.62 9.74 10.52
CA CYS A 101 -19.25 10.65 11.60
C CYS A 101 -17.73 10.65 11.91
N MET A 102 -17.03 9.56 11.61
CA MET A 102 -15.58 9.46 11.77
C MET A 102 -14.83 10.19 10.66
N PHE A 103 -15.45 10.37 9.49
CA PHE A 103 -14.88 11.10 8.36
C PHE A 103 -15.17 12.62 8.42
N ARG A 104 -15.83 13.11 9.47
CA ARG A 104 -16.23 14.54 9.60
C ARG A 104 -15.05 15.53 9.58
N HIS A 105 -13.83 15.04 9.81
CA HIS A 105 -12.59 15.85 9.85
C HIS A 105 -11.62 15.47 8.72
N VAL A 106 -12.04 14.64 7.78
CA VAL A 106 -11.28 14.31 6.58
C VAL A 106 -11.78 15.27 5.50
N GLU A 107 -11.03 16.36 5.28
CA GLU A 107 -11.30 17.35 4.22
C GLU A 107 -10.97 16.82 2.82
#